data_AF-Q64CS1-F1
#
_entry.id   AF-Q64CS1-F1
#
_cell.length_a   1.000
_cell.length_b   1.000
_cell.length_c   1.000
_cell.angle_alpha   90.00
_cell.angle_beta   90.00
_cell.angle_gamma   90.00
#
_symmetry.space_group_name_H-M   'P 1'
#
loop_
_entity.id
_entity.type
_entity.pdbx_description
1 polymer ?
#
loop_
_entity_poly.entity_id
_entity_poly.type
_entity_poly.pdbx_seq_one_letter_code
_entity_poly.pdbx_strand_id
1 'polypeptide(L)'
;MTESEVDKDGQVGTDLLAGVDLKTTEDIEVPKLLIDQVIGQERSVEVIKKAAKQSRHVMLIGTPGTGKSMLGSSMAELLPKEELQDTLAYPNAEDKNNPKIRVVPRGKGKEIVDAQKQEVRKRIQMRNTFLMFTFFLIMGMGVIYAFQDGEIKVEYIFWSIIAAAVVLLVFRWMMPKEEAMMPKLLVNNAGHETAPFVDATGSHSGALLGDVRHDPYQSGGLETPAHDRVEAGAIHKAHKGVLFIDEINTLRVESQQNLLTAMQEKEYAITGQSERSAGAMVKTDPVPCDFVMIAAGNLDAVAGMHPALRSRIKGYGYEIYMKDSMDDTVENRKKLIRFIAQEVRKDKKIPHFDTSGVKEVIREARRRSGRKGHLTLILRDLGGLVRVAGDIAHAEGAKYTTGEHVIKAKAMAKSVEQQLADEYLEHKKDYQLFKTEGVEVGRVNGLAVMGDSGVMLPIIAEVTPAQIERGRTGNSNW
;
A
#
# COMPACT_ATOMS: atom_id res chain seq x y z
N MET A 1 -14.35 -30.69 31.70
CA MET A 1 -15.44 -29.92 32.33
C MET A 1 -14.92 -29.44 33.66
N THR A 2 -14.42 -28.22 33.71
CA THR A 2 -14.21 -27.48 34.95
C THR A 2 -14.99 -26.19 34.77
N GLU A 3 -15.91 -26.00 35.70
CA GLU A 3 -17.02 -25.07 35.63
C GLU A 3 -16.55 -23.62 35.52
N SER A 4 -17.26 -22.88 34.69
CA SER A 4 -17.27 -21.43 34.66
C SER A 4 -17.63 -20.90 36.04
N GLU A 5 -16.70 -20.23 36.71
CA GLU A 5 -17.03 -19.35 37.83
C GLU A 5 -17.80 -18.14 37.29
N VAL A 6 -19.12 -18.26 37.33
CA VAL A 6 -20.05 -17.15 37.13
C VAL A 6 -20.22 -16.49 38.50
N ASP A 7 -19.71 -15.27 38.64
CA ASP A 7 -19.95 -14.44 39.82
C ASP A 7 -21.43 -14.03 39.89
N LYS A 8 -21.96 -13.90 41.10
CA LYS A 8 -23.41 -13.84 41.40
C LYS A 8 -24.16 -12.62 40.85
N ASP A 9 -23.48 -11.69 40.18
CA ASP A 9 -24.04 -10.46 39.61
C ASP A 9 -24.03 -10.41 38.06
N GLY A 10 -23.69 -11.50 37.36
CA GLY A 10 -23.72 -11.52 35.89
C GLY A 10 -22.71 -10.58 35.23
N GLN A 11 -21.66 -10.17 35.95
CA GLN A 11 -20.53 -9.43 35.40
C GLN A 11 -19.55 -10.41 34.76
N VAL A 12 -19.29 -10.23 33.46
CA VAL A 12 -18.19 -10.91 32.75
C VAL A 12 -16.90 -10.64 33.51
N GLY A 13 -16.24 -11.71 33.96
CA GLY A 13 -15.11 -11.70 34.89
C GLY A 13 -14.18 -10.48 34.81
N THR A 14 -13.92 -9.92 35.99
CA THR A 14 -13.05 -8.77 36.29
C THR A 14 -11.61 -8.94 35.81
N ASP A 15 -11.18 -10.16 35.47
CA ASP A 15 -9.86 -10.41 34.93
C ASP A 15 -9.71 -10.00 33.46
N LEU A 16 -9.22 -8.78 33.25
CA LEU A 16 -8.87 -8.22 31.95
C LEU A 16 -7.74 -8.98 31.24
N LEU A 17 -6.91 -9.73 31.97
CA LEU A 17 -5.78 -10.48 31.40
C LEU A 17 -6.16 -11.89 30.95
N ALA A 18 -7.42 -12.29 31.11
CA ALA A 18 -7.90 -13.56 30.58
C ALA A 18 -7.11 -14.79 31.12
N GLY A 19 -6.68 -14.73 32.38
CA GLY A 19 -5.90 -15.77 33.05
C GLY A 19 -4.46 -15.90 32.55
N VAL A 20 -3.94 -14.93 31.79
CA VAL A 20 -2.53 -14.92 31.34
C VAL A 20 -1.68 -14.28 32.43
N ASP A 21 -0.74 -15.04 32.99
CA ASP A 21 0.32 -14.50 33.85
C ASP A 21 1.33 -13.73 32.98
N LEU A 22 0.99 -12.48 32.67
CA LEU A 22 1.76 -11.60 31.81
C LEU A 22 2.55 -10.60 32.64
N LYS A 23 3.88 -10.71 32.65
CA LYS A 23 4.76 -9.64 33.14
C LYS A 23 4.93 -8.56 32.08
N THR A 24 5.26 -8.98 30.86
CA THR A 24 5.46 -8.06 29.74
C THR A 24 4.98 -8.65 28.41
N THR A 25 4.80 -7.80 27.41
CA THR A 25 4.51 -8.23 26.03
C THR A 25 5.72 -8.84 25.30
N GLU A 26 6.90 -8.84 25.90
CA GLU A 26 8.08 -9.52 25.35
C GLU A 26 7.87 -11.04 25.34
N ASP A 27 7.24 -11.55 26.40
CA ASP A 27 6.93 -12.95 26.66
C ASP A 27 5.87 -13.53 25.70
N ILE A 28 5.22 -12.68 24.90
CA ILE A 28 4.13 -13.10 24.01
C ILE A 28 4.68 -13.60 22.67
N GLU A 29 4.35 -14.84 22.33
CA GLU A 29 4.67 -15.40 21.02
C GLU A 29 3.80 -14.77 19.92
N VAL A 30 4.46 -14.25 18.89
CA VAL A 30 3.81 -13.72 17.69
C VAL A 30 3.98 -14.72 16.55
N PRO A 31 2.88 -15.21 15.94
CA PRO A 31 2.94 -16.13 14.80
C PRO A 31 3.77 -15.55 13.65
N LYS A 32 4.51 -16.40 12.94
CA LYS A 32 5.33 -15.96 11.79
C LYS A 32 4.49 -15.57 10.58
N LEU A 33 3.41 -16.30 10.31
CA LEU A 33 2.53 -16.05 9.16
C LEU A 33 1.57 -14.91 9.46
N LEU A 34 1.40 -14.00 8.50
CA LEU A 34 0.50 -12.86 8.66
C LEU A 34 -0.96 -13.27 8.82
N ILE A 35 -1.37 -14.37 8.18
CA ILE A 35 -2.76 -14.84 8.24
C ILE A 35 -3.18 -15.23 9.66
N ASP A 36 -2.25 -15.74 10.47
CA ASP A 36 -2.51 -16.15 11.85
C ASP A 36 -2.37 -14.98 12.85
N GLN A 37 -1.82 -13.84 12.39
CA GLN A 37 -1.76 -12.60 13.15
C GLN A 37 -3.08 -11.83 13.13
N VAL A 38 -3.94 -12.04 12.12
CA VAL A 38 -5.25 -11.39 11.99
C VAL A 38 -6.12 -11.66 13.23
N ILE A 39 -6.80 -10.62 13.73
CA ILE A 39 -7.58 -10.66 14.98
C ILE A 39 -9.06 -10.40 14.67
N GLY A 40 -9.94 -11.26 15.21
CA GLY A 40 -11.40 -11.07 15.21
C GLY A 40 -12.09 -11.13 13.84
N GLN A 41 -11.38 -11.58 12.80
CA GLN A 41 -11.89 -11.73 11.43
C GLN A 41 -11.84 -13.20 10.98
N GLU A 42 -12.26 -14.14 11.84
CA GLU A 42 -12.10 -15.59 11.62
C GLU A 42 -12.75 -16.06 10.31
N ARG A 43 -13.97 -15.58 10.03
CA ARG A 43 -14.67 -15.87 8.77
C ARG A 43 -13.90 -15.35 7.56
N SER A 44 -13.36 -14.13 7.65
CA SER A 44 -12.60 -13.50 6.56
C SER A 44 -11.30 -14.27 6.30
N VAL A 45 -10.62 -14.70 7.36
CA VAL A 45 -9.40 -15.53 7.29
C VAL A 45 -9.70 -16.87 6.59
N GLU A 46 -10.80 -17.55 6.94
CA GLU A 46 -11.17 -18.80 6.29
C GLU A 46 -11.45 -18.62 4.80
N VAL A 47 -12.16 -17.55 4.43
CA VAL A 47 -12.45 -17.23 3.03
C VAL A 47 -11.17 -16.90 2.26
N ILE A 48 -10.24 -16.13 2.85
CA ILE A 48 -8.94 -15.83 2.23
C ILE A 48 -8.12 -17.11 2.01
N LYS A 49 -8.09 -18.03 2.99
CA LYS A 49 -7.41 -19.33 2.84
C LYS A 49 -8.01 -20.15 1.67
N LYS A 50 -9.34 -20.18 1.53
CA LYS A 50 -10.03 -20.84 0.41
C LYS A 50 -9.75 -20.14 -0.93
N ALA A 51 -9.78 -18.81 -0.94
CA ALA A 51 -9.53 -18.01 -2.12
C ALA A 51 -8.09 -18.18 -2.64
N ALA A 52 -7.10 -18.23 -1.73
CA ALA A 52 -5.69 -18.41 -2.08
C ALA A 52 -5.46 -19.76 -2.75
N LYS A 53 -6.03 -20.84 -2.19
CA LYS A 53 -5.91 -22.19 -2.74
C LYS A 53 -6.51 -22.34 -4.15
N GLN A 54 -7.52 -21.55 -4.48
CA GLN A 54 -8.25 -21.62 -5.75
C GLN A 54 -7.93 -20.45 -6.69
N SER A 55 -7.00 -19.57 -6.33
CA SER A 55 -6.67 -18.34 -7.04
C SER A 55 -7.91 -17.49 -7.39
N ARG A 56 -8.81 -17.30 -6.42
CA ARG A 56 -10.08 -16.58 -6.59
C ARG A 56 -9.95 -15.14 -6.12
N HIS A 57 -10.52 -14.19 -6.89
CA HIS A 57 -10.56 -12.77 -6.51
C HIS A 57 -11.43 -12.55 -5.26
N VAL A 58 -11.14 -11.51 -4.49
CA VAL A 58 -11.83 -11.19 -3.24
C VAL A 58 -12.18 -9.70 -3.20
N MET A 59 -13.36 -9.38 -2.67
CA MET A 59 -13.76 -8.01 -2.31
C MET A 59 -13.87 -7.89 -0.79
N LEU A 60 -13.13 -6.96 -0.20
CA LEU A 60 -13.12 -6.66 1.24
C LEU A 60 -13.81 -5.32 1.50
N ILE A 61 -15.00 -5.36 2.09
CA ILE A 61 -15.79 -4.17 2.40
C ILE A 61 -15.84 -3.94 3.89
N GLY A 62 -15.45 -2.76 4.36
CA GLY A 62 -15.62 -2.37 5.76
C GLY A 62 -14.82 -1.15 6.11
N THR A 63 -14.92 -0.68 7.35
CA THR A 63 -14.34 0.60 7.75
C THR A 63 -12.80 0.62 7.61
N PRO A 64 -12.18 1.80 7.45
CA PRO A 64 -10.73 1.92 7.46
C PRO A 64 -10.14 1.38 8.76
N GLY A 65 -9.01 0.66 8.67
CA GLY A 65 -8.32 0.15 9.86
C GLY A 65 -8.79 -1.21 10.40
N THR A 66 -9.72 -1.89 9.72
CA THR A 66 -10.19 -3.25 10.05
C THR A 66 -9.29 -4.39 9.58
N GLY A 67 -8.16 -4.09 8.94
CA GLY A 67 -7.18 -5.08 8.50
C GLY A 67 -7.31 -5.56 7.03
N LYS A 68 -8.00 -4.81 6.16
CA LYS A 68 -8.16 -5.14 4.73
C LYS A 68 -6.82 -5.43 4.03
N SER A 69 -5.85 -4.51 4.14
CA SER A 69 -4.52 -4.67 3.55
C SER A 69 -3.72 -5.82 4.18
N MET A 70 -3.90 -6.09 5.48
CA MET A 70 -3.25 -7.20 6.18
C MET A 70 -3.79 -8.56 5.69
N LEU A 71 -5.10 -8.68 5.46
CA LEU A 71 -5.67 -9.85 4.80
C LEU A 71 -5.10 -10.01 3.40
N GLY A 72 -4.94 -8.90 2.67
CA GLY A 72 -4.37 -8.95 1.33
C GLY A 72 -2.92 -9.40 1.27
N SER A 73 -2.05 -8.87 2.14
CA SER A 73 -0.66 -9.30 2.22
C SER A 73 -0.55 -10.74 2.72
N SER A 74 -1.41 -11.15 3.66
CA SER A 74 -1.45 -12.54 4.14
C SER A 74 -1.85 -13.54 3.05
N MET A 75 -2.67 -13.13 2.09
CA MET A 75 -3.03 -13.98 0.95
C MET A 75 -1.83 -14.27 0.05
N ALA A 76 -0.93 -13.29 -0.14
CA ALA A 76 0.27 -13.46 -0.95
C ALA A 76 1.26 -14.48 -0.35
N GLU A 77 1.32 -14.60 0.99
CA GLU A 77 2.12 -15.63 1.66
C GLU A 77 1.58 -17.05 1.43
N LEU A 78 0.28 -17.18 1.16
CA LEU A 78 -0.41 -18.46 0.96
C LEU A 78 -0.40 -18.94 -0.50
N LEU A 79 -0.01 -18.09 -1.45
CA LEU A 79 0.07 -18.44 -2.86
C LEU A 79 1.32 -19.31 -3.16
N PRO A 80 1.24 -20.22 -4.15
CA PRO A 80 2.36 -21.08 -4.52
C PRO A 80 3.54 -20.28 -5.08
N LYS A 81 4.76 -20.60 -4.61
CA LYS A 81 6.00 -19.90 -4.95
C LYS A 81 6.69 -20.43 -6.21
N GLU A 82 6.39 -21.67 -6.58
CA GLU A 82 7.06 -22.40 -7.67
C GLU A 82 6.68 -21.87 -9.06
N GLU A 83 5.65 -21.04 -9.14
CA GLU A 83 5.14 -20.47 -10.40
C GLU A 83 5.71 -19.07 -10.72
N LEU A 84 6.62 -18.52 -9.92
CA LEU A 84 7.13 -17.16 -10.15
C LEU A 84 7.99 -17.07 -11.42
N GLN A 85 7.76 -16.01 -12.19
CA GLN A 85 8.36 -15.78 -13.49
C GLN A 85 8.93 -14.36 -13.59
N ASP A 86 10.00 -14.18 -14.34
CA ASP A 86 10.52 -12.87 -14.75
C ASP A 86 10.03 -12.56 -16.16
N THR A 87 9.84 -11.28 -16.46
CA THR A 87 9.38 -10.83 -17.78
C THR A 87 10.37 -9.87 -18.42
N LEU A 88 10.73 -10.14 -19.67
CA LEU A 88 11.67 -9.38 -20.49
C LEU A 88 10.97 -8.80 -21.72
N ALA A 89 11.33 -7.57 -22.08
CA ALA A 89 10.94 -6.94 -23.34
C ALA A 89 12.13 -6.90 -24.31
N TYR A 90 11.94 -7.46 -25.50
CA TYR A 90 12.93 -7.51 -26.57
C TYR A 90 12.58 -6.53 -27.70
N PRO A 91 13.59 -5.98 -28.40
CA PRO A 91 13.36 -5.28 -29.66
C PRO A 91 12.71 -6.22 -30.68
N ASN A 92 11.83 -5.67 -31.50
CA ASN A 92 11.27 -6.37 -32.66
C ASN A 92 11.83 -5.74 -33.94
N ALA A 93 12.44 -6.57 -34.78
CA ALA A 93 13.06 -6.13 -36.03
C ALA A 93 12.05 -5.93 -37.17
N GLU A 94 10.91 -6.62 -37.12
CA GLU A 94 9.85 -6.53 -38.14
C GLU A 94 8.96 -5.31 -37.89
N ASP A 95 8.58 -5.07 -36.63
CA ASP A 95 7.77 -3.92 -36.22
C ASP A 95 8.34 -3.27 -34.95
N LYS A 96 8.97 -2.10 -35.12
CA LYS A 96 9.57 -1.33 -34.02
C LYS A 96 8.55 -0.94 -32.94
N ASN A 97 7.28 -0.77 -33.30
CA ASN A 97 6.21 -0.36 -32.38
C ASN A 97 5.60 -1.55 -31.62
N ASN A 98 6.01 -2.79 -31.92
CA ASN A 98 5.56 -3.99 -31.24
C ASN A 98 6.73 -4.72 -30.53
N PRO A 99 7.17 -4.25 -29.35
CA PRO A 99 8.15 -4.98 -28.54
C PRO A 99 7.68 -6.40 -28.21
N LYS A 100 8.60 -7.37 -28.34
CA LYS A 100 8.35 -8.78 -28.05
C LYS A 100 8.50 -9.07 -26.58
N ILE A 101 7.60 -9.85 -26.01
CA ILE A 101 7.61 -10.20 -24.59
C ILE A 101 8.08 -11.64 -24.43
N ARG A 102 9.03 -11.86 -23.54
CA ARG A 102 9.53 -13.19 -23.19
C ARG A 102 9.46 -13.41 -21.69
N VAL A 103 8.86 -14.52 -21.32
CA VAL A 103 8.72 -14.97 -19.94
C VAL A 103 9.78 -16.02 -19.65
N VAL A 104 10.45 -15.90 -18.50
CA VAL A 104 11.46 -16.87 -18.06
C VAL A 104 11.23 -17.22 -16.59
N PRO A 105 11.71 -18.39 -16.11
CA PRO A 105 11.63 -18.71 -14.69
C PRO A 105 12.32 -17.66 -13.82
N ARG A 106 11.83 -17.50 -12.59
CA ARG A 106 12.39 -16.60 -11.58
C ARG A 106 13.93 -16.64 -11.53
N GLY A 107 14.56 -15.48 -11.55
CA GLY A 107 16.01 -15.31 -11.43
C GLY A 107 16.75 -15.31 -12.76
N LYS A 108 16.23 -16.02 -13.77
CA LYS A 108 16.87 -16.11 -15.09
C LYS A 108 16.81 -14.79 -15.85
N GLY A 109 15.82 -13.93 -15.58
CA GLY A 109 15.71 -12.64 -16.26
C GLY A 109 16.93 -11.75 -16.03
N LYS A 110 17.38 -11.67 -14.77
CA LYS A 110 18.58 -10.92 -14.40
C LYS A 110 19.85 -11.52 -15.01
N GLU A 111 20.00 -12.84 -14.97
CA GLU A 111 21.14 -13.55 -15.56
C GLU A 111 21.27 -13.27 -17.07
N ILE A 112 20.15 -13.29 -17.80
CA ILE A 112 20.12 -13.05 -19.26
C ILE A 112 20.55 -11.61 -19.57
N VAL A 113 19.99 -10.62 -18.86
CA VAL A 113 20.33 -9.21 -19.08
C VAL A 113 21.79 -8.93 -18.72
N ASP A 114 22.27 -9.47 -17.60
CA ASP A 114 23.66 -9.29 -17.17
C ASP A 114 24.65 -9.97 -18.14
N ALA A 115 24.34 -11.16 -18.66
CA ALA A 115 25.14 -11.85 -19.66
C ALA A 115 25.25 -11.04 -20.97
N GLN A 116 24.11 -10.58 -21.50
CA GLN A 116 24.11 -9.77 -22.73
C GLN A 116 24.78 -8.40 -22.53
N LYS A 117 24.62 -7.79 -21.36
CA LYS A 117 25.33 -6.56 -21.00
C LYS A 117 26.84 -6.75 -20.97
N GLN A 118 27.32 -7.89 -20.49
CA GLN A 118 28.75 -8.23 -20.52
C GLN A 118 29.24 -8.48 -21.95
N GLU A 119 28.48 -9.17 -22.80
CA GLU A 119 28.82 -9.38 -24.21
C GLU A 119 28.93 -8.06 -24.97
N VAL A 120 27.97 -7.16 -24.80
CA VAL A 120 27.98 -5.82 -25.40
C VAL A 120 29.18 -5.02 -24.88
N ARG A 121 29.46 -5.04 -23.57
CA ARG A 121 30.65 -4.37 -23.00
C ARG A 121 31.96 -4.93 -23.56
N LYS A 122 32.09 -6.25 -23.67
CA LYS A 122 33.28 -6.89 -24.27
C LYS A 122 33.45 -6.47 -25.72
N ARG A 123 32.37 -6.41 -26.50
CA ARG A 123 32.42 -5.98 -27.91
C ARG A 123 32.80 -4.50 -28.04
N ILE A 124 32.23 -3.63 -27.20
CA ILE A 124 32.61 -2.22 -27.11
C ILE A 124 34.08 -2.07 -26.69
N GLN A 125 34.54 -2.85 -25.70
CA GLN A 125 35.93 -2.84 -25.25
C GLN A 125 36.87 -3.29 -26.36
N MET A 126 36.60 -4.43 -27.02
CA MET A 126 37.39 -4.92 -28.16
C MET A 126 37.43 -3.90 -29.29
N ARG A 127 36.30 -3.25 -29.59
CA ARG A 127 36.22 -2.16 -30.58
C ARG A 127 37.09 -0.98 -30.17
N ASN A 128 37.00 -0.51 -28.93
CA ASN A 128 37.80 0.61 -28.45
C ASN A 128 39.29 0.24 -28.42
N THR A 129 39.63 -0.99 -28.04
CA THR A 129 41.01 -1.52 -28.11
C THR A 129 41.49 -1.58 -29.56
N PHE A 130 40.66 -2.03 -30.50
CA PHE A 130 40.98 -2.04 -31.93
C PHE A 130 41.20 -0.63 -32.47
N LEU A 131 40.32 0.33 -32.11
CA LEU A 131 40.48 1.74 -32.48
C LEU A 131 41.78 2.32 -31.92
N MET A 132 42.08 2.09 -30.64
CA MET A 132 43.34 2.52 -30.03
C MET A 132 44.55 1.85 -30.70
N PHE A 133 44.46 0.56 -31.04
CA PHE A 133 45.53 -0.15 -31.76
C PHE A 133 45.78 0.43 -33.15
N THR A 134 44.73 0.65 -33.95
CA THR A 134 44.85 1.28 -35.28
C THR A 134 45.42 2.70 -35.19
N PHE A 135 45.00 3.48 -34.19
CA PHE A 135 45.55 4.81 -33.90
C PHE A 135 47.05 4.75 -33.60
N PHE A 136 47.49 3.87 -32.70
CA PHE A 136 48.90 3.71 -32.35
C PHE A 136 49.75 3.15 -33.51
N LEU A 137 49.18 2.30 -34.36
CA LEU A 137 49.85 1.80 -35.56
C LEU A 137 50.15 2.92 -36.56
N ILE A 138 49.18 3.80 -36.82
CA ILE A 138 49.34 4.95 -37.73
C ILE A 138 50.36 5.93 -37.16
N MET A 139 50.26 6.26 -35.87
CA MET A 139 51.23 7.12 -35.17
C MET A 139 52.63 6.50 -35.17
N GLY A 140 52.74 5.20 -34.88
CA GLY A 140 54.01 4.46 -34.84
C GLY A 140 54.71 4.40 -36.20
N MET A 141 53.97 4.15 -37.28
CA MET A 141 54.53 4.23 -38.64
C MET A 141 55.03 5.64 -38.96
N GLY A 142 54.27 6.69 -38.61
CA GLY A 142 54.70 8.08 -38.81
C GLY A 142 56.00 8.41 -38.08
N VAL A 143 56.19 7.89 -36.87
CA VAL A 143 57.42 8.03 -36.09
C VAL A 143 58.58 7.27 -36.73
N ILE A 144 58.37 6.01 -37.15
CA ILE A 144 59.43 5.20 -37.81
C ILE A 144 59.92 5.88 -39.09
N TYR A 145 59.02 6.36 -39.94
CA TYR A 145 59.37 7.09 -41.16
C TYR A 145 60.08 8.42 -40.88
N ALA A 146 59.80 9.07 -39.74
CA ALA A 146 60.48 10.30 -39.35
C ALA A 146 61.95 10.10 -38.91
N PHE A 147 62.34 8.89 -38.50
CA PHE A 147 63.70 8.57 -38.04
C PHE A 147 64.56 7.80 -39.07
N GLN A 148 64.00 7.40 -40.21
CA GLN A 148 64.66 6.48 -41.16
C GLN A 148 65.83 7.10 -41.95
N ASP A 149 65.81 8.41 -42.19
CA ASP A 149 66.81 9.11 -43.03
C ASP A 149 67.90 9.86 -42.23
N GLY A 150 67.94 9.72 -40.89
CA GLY A 150 68.93 10.40 -40.03
C GLY A 150 68.65 11.89 -39.73
N GLU A 151 67.75 12.53 -40.47
CA GLU A 151 67.18 13.85 -40.15
C GLU A 151 65.71 13.71 -39.72
N ILE A 152 65.32 14.37 -38.63
CA ILE A 152 63.95 14.31 -38.09
C ILE A 152 63.01 15.10 -39.00
N LYS A 153 62.31 14.41 -39.90
CA LYS A 153 61.29 15.00 -40.77
C LYS A 153 59.96 15.11 -40.03
N VAL A 154 59.74 16.25 -39.36
CA VAL A 154 58.55 16.56 -38.56
C VAL A 154 57.24 16.44 -39.37
N GLU A 155 57.31 16.62 -40.68
CA GLU A 155 56.17 16.53 -41.60
C GLU A 155 55.45 15.17 -41.55
N TYR A 156 56.18 14.05 -41.42
CA TYR A 156 55.57 12.71 -41.34
C TYR A 156 54.83 12.46 -40.03
N ILE A 157 55.25 13.12 -38.95
CA ILE A 157 54.54 13.08 -37.66
C ILE A 157 53.22 13.86 -37.79
N PHE A 158 53.23 14.98 -38.50
CA PHE A 158 52.03 15.79 -38.70
C PHE A 158 50.98 15.08 -39.58
N TRP A 159 51.41 14.45 -40.69
CA TRP A 159 50.53 13.65 -41.54
C TRP A 159 49.94 12.43 -40.83
N SER A 160 50.71 11.78 -39.94
CA SER A 160 50.20 10.62 -39.18
C SER A 160 49.16 11.02 -38.13
N ILE A 161 49.31 12.17 -37.47
CA ILE A 161 48.30 12.72 -36.55
C ILE A 161 47.00 13.04 -37.29
N ILE A 162 47.09 13.70 -38.46
CA ILE A 162 45.90 14.02 -39.28
C ILE A 162 45.22 12.74 -39.75
N ALA A 163 45.98 11.77 -40.26
CA ALA A 163 45.45 10.48 -40.70
C ALA A 163 44.74 9.73 -39.55
N ALA A 164 45.33 9.71 -38.36
CA ALA A 164 44.75 9.08 -37.19
C ALA A 164 43.45 9.78 -36.72
N ALA A 165 43.40 11.11 -36.77
CA ALA A 165 42.21 11.89 -36.43
C ALA A 165 41.06 11.67 -37.43
N VAL A 166 41.37 11.61 -38.74
CA VAL A 166 40.38 11.32 -39.79
C VAL A 166 39.83 9.91 -39.63
N VAL A 167 40.68 8.91 -39.39
CA VAL A 167 40.25 7.52 -39.13
C VAL A 167 39.31 7.45 -37.92
N LEU A 168 39.65 8.11 -36.81
CA LEU A 168 38.80 8.14 -35.62
C LEU A 168 37.43 8.77 -35.92
N LEU A 169 37.39 9.87 -36.67
CA LEU A 169 36.15 10.58 -37.02
C LEU A 169 35.26 9.73 -37.94
N VAL A 170 35.85 9.10 -38.95
CA VAL A 170 35.14 8.19 -39.88
C VAL A 170 34.59 6.98 -39.13
N PHE A 171 35.38 6.34 -38.27
CA PHE A 171 34.92 5.21 -37.46
C PHE A 171 33.82 5.60 -36.47
N ARG A 172 33.86 6.83 -35.95
CA ARG A 172 32.79 7.34 -35.07
C ARG A 172 31.47 7.57 -35.80
N TRP A 173 31.50 7.91 -37.09
CA TRP A 173 30.30 8.13 -37.91
C TRP A 173 29.71 6.85 -38.50
N MET A 174 30.55 5.87 -38.86
CA MET A 174 30.11 4.68 -39.60
C MET A 174 29.50 3.57 -38.72
N MET A 175 29.58 3.69 -37.40
CA MET A 175 29.28 2.57 -36.49
C MET A 175 27.96 2.76 -35.71
N PRO A 176 27.03 1.78 -35.75
CA PRO A 176 25.75 1.86 -35.04
C PRO A 176 25.89 1.74 -33.51
N LYS A 177 24.92 2.31 -32.78
CA LYS A 177 24.82 2.17 -31.31
C LYS A 177 24.30 0.78 -30.94
N GLU A 178 25.19 -0.17 -30.66
CA GLU A 178 24.82 -1.56 -30.29
C GLU A 178 24.04 -1.68 -28.97
N GLU A 179 24.11 -0.69 -28.08
CA GLU A 179 23.36 -0.70 -26.80
C GLU A 179 21.83 -0.72 -26.99
N ALA A 180 21.35 -0.33 -28.18
CA ALA A 180 19.94 -0.19 -28.52
C ALA A 180 19.17 -1.52 -28.73
N MET A 181 19.82 -2.67 -28.57
CA MET A 181 19.20 -3.98 -28.83
C MET A 181 19.15 -4.90 -27.60
N MET A 182 19.49 -4.37 -26.41
CA MET A 182 19.47 -5.15 -25.17
C MET A 182 18.05 -5.29 -24.63
N PRO A 183 17.61 -6.48 -24.20
CA PRO A 183 16.30 -6.64 -23.61
C PRO A 183 16.21 -5.91 -22.28
N LYS A 184 15.03 -5.36 -22.02
CA LYS A 184 14.70 -4.72 -20.76
C LYS A 184 14.02 -5.72 -19.82
N LEU A 185 14.51 -5.82 -18.59
CA LEU A 185 13.84 -6.57 -17.53
C LEU A 185 12.65 -5.74 -17.00
N LEU A 186 11.43 -6.18 -17.31
CA LEU A 186 10.19 -5.50 -16.92
C LEU A 186 9.76 -5.87 -15.50
N VAL A 187 9.78 -7.18 -15.20
CA VAL A 187 9.40 -7.73 -13.89
C VAL A 187 10.48 -8.69 -13.43
N ASN A 188 10.96 -8.50 -12.20
CA ASN A 188 12.03 -9.28 -11.60
C ASN A 188 11.59 -9.84 -10.25
N ASN A 189 11.53 -11.16 -10.14
CA ASN A 189 11.12 -11.88 -8.94
C ASN A 189 12.28 -12.61 -8.23
N ALA A 190 13.53 -12.41 -8.65
CA ALA A 190 14.70 -13.14 -8.13
C ALA A 190 14.81 -13.11 -6.59
N GLY A 191 14.54 -11.97 -5.95
CA GLY A 191 14.69 -11.77 -4.50
C GLY A 191 13.46 -12.04 -3.64
N HIS A 192 12.33 -12.46 -4.23
CA HIS A 192 11.07 -12.57 -3.49
C HIS A 192 10.88 -13.95 -2.84
N GLU A 193 10.85 -14.03 -1.50
CA GLU A 193 10.61 -15.30 -0.80
C GLU A 193 9.14 -15.75 -0.84
N THR A 194 8.21 -14.84 -1.11
CA THR A 194 6.76 -15.08 -1.21
C THR A 194 6.24 -14.52 -2.53
N ALA A 195 5.00 -14.87 -2.90
CA ALA A 195 4.38 -14.29 -4.07
C ALA A 195 4.28 -12.76 -3.93
N PRO A 196 4.37 -11.98 -5.02
CA PRO A 196 4.36 -10.53 -4.93
C PRO A 196 3.03 -10.02 -4.39
N PHE A 197 3.08 -9.10 -3.43
CA PHE A 197 1.95 -8.29 -3.00
C PHE A 197 2.13 -6.89 -3.57
N VAL A 198 1.31 -6.51 -4.54
CA VAL A 198 1.37 -5.21 -5.20
C VAL A 198 0.17 -4.38 -4.78
N ASP A 199 0.41 -3.36 -3.98
CA ASP A 199 -0.59 -2.35 -3.62
C ASP A 199 -0.67 -1.30 -4.73
N ALA A 200 -1.81 -1.24 -5.41
CA ALA A 200 -2.11 -0.29 -6.48
C ALA A 200 -3.22 0.70 -6.08
N THR A 201 -3.48 0.86 -4.78
CA THR A 201 -4.39 1.87 -4.23
C THR A 201 -4.02 3.26 -4.74
N GLY A 202 -4.99 4.01 -5.29
CA GLY A 202 -4.77 5.36 -5.82
C GLY A 202 -3.88 5.45 -7.08
N SER A 203 -3.58 4.33 -7.75
CA SER A 203 -2.72 4.34 -8.95
C SER A 203 -3.40 4.99 -10.15
N HIS A 204 -2.68 5.87 -10.84
CA HIS A 204 -3.08 6.35 -12.18
C HIS A 204 -2.94 5.23 -13.24
N SER A 205 -3.57 5.39 -14.41
CA SER A 205 -3.63 4.35 -15.46
C SER A 205 -2.27 3.75 -15.83
N GLY A 206 -1.21 4.56 -16.02
CA GLY A 206 0.12 4.04 -16.40
C GLY A 206 0.80 3.20 -15.32
N ALA A 207 0.63 3.56 -14.05
CA ALA A 207 1.15 2.78 -12.93
C ALA A 207 0.38 1.48 -12.75
N LEU A 208 -0.91 1.46 -13.06
CA LEU A 208 -1.76 0.28 -12.93
C LEU A 208 -1.55 -0.69 -14.11
N LEU A 209 -1.69 -0.18 -15.33
CA LEU A 209 -1.80 -0.94 -16.58
C LEU A 209 -0.50 -0.97 -17.41
N GLY A 210 0.53 -0.25 -16.99
CA GLY A 210 1.76 -0.06 -17.75
C GLY A 210 1.71 1.15 -18.67
N ASP A 211 2.88 1.61 -19.09
CA ASP A 211 3.01 2.79 -19.95
C ASP A 211 4.24 2.66 -20.87
N VAL A 212 4.29 3.49 -21.91
CA VAL A 212 5.47 3.62 -22.77
C VAL A 212 5.93 5.08 -22.73
N ARG A 213 7.18 5.29 -22.29
CA ARG A 213 7.74 6.63 -22.15
C ARG A 213 7.76 7.36 -23.50
N HIS A 214 7.52 8.67 -23.45
CA HIS A 214 7.68 9.53 -24.62
C HIS A 214 9.13 9.54 -25.09
N ASP A 215 9.34 9.48 -26.41
CA ASP A 215 10.65 9.72 -27.02
C ASP A 215 10.68 11.12 -27.65
N PRO A 216 11.48 12.07 -27.13
CA PRO A 216 11.63 13.39 -27.75
C PRO A 216 12.43 13.36 -29.06
N TYR A 217 13.17 12.29 -29.37
CA TYR A 217 14.08 12.20 -30.51
C TYR A 217 13.56 11.29 -31.63
N GLN A 218 12.27 11.40 -31.99
CA GLN A 218 11.59 10.65 -33.06
C GLN A 218 12.12 10.92 -34.49
N SER A 219 13.18 11.72 -34.64
CA SER A 219 13.71 12.14 -35.93
C SER A 219 15.22 12.21 -35.85
N GLY A 220 15.91 11.71 -36.88
CA GLY A 220 17.37 11.83 -36.99
C GLY A 220 18.20 10.69 -36.39
N GLY A 221 17.61 9.50 -36.19
CA GLY A 221 18.36 8.28 -35.83
C GLY A 221 18.91 8.25 -34.39
N LEU A 222 18.42 9.14 -33.52
CA LEU A 222 18.73 9.19 -32.08
C LEU A 222 17.59 8.63 -31.22
N GLU A 223 16.64 7.93 -31.84
CA GLU A 223 15.49 7.32 -31.17
C GLU A 223 15.91 6.35 -30.07
N THR A 224 15.19 6.41 -28.96
CA THR A 224 15.27 5.38 -27.92
C THR A 224 14.40 4.20 -28.34
N PRO A 225 14.95 2.97 -28.39
CA PRO A 225 14.21 1.78 -28.78
C PRO A 225 12.89 1.64 -28.00
N ALA A 226 11.83 1.24 -28.70
CA ALA A 226 10.49 1.17 -28.08
C ALA A 226 10.46 0.22 -26.87
N HIS A 227 11.10 -0.94 -26.95
CA HIS A 227 11.16 -1.93 -25.85
C HIS A 227 11.83 -1.37 -24.58
N ASP A 228 12.84 -0.51 -24.72
CA ASP A 228 13.51 0.14 -23.59
C ASP A 228 12.61 1.17 -22.90
N ARG A 229 11.63 1.72 -23.61
CA ARG A 229 10.67 2.71 -23.10
C ARG A 229 9.45 2.08 -22.42
N VAL A 230 9.24 0.77 -22.56
CA VAL A 230 8.12 0.03 -21.95
C VAL A 230 8.30 -0.03 -20.43
N GLU A 231 7.25 0.31 -19.68
CA GLU A 231 7.19 0.24 -18.22
C GLU A 231 6.06 -0.68 -17.76
N ALA A 232 6.39 -1.64 -16.90
CA ALA A 232 5.41 -2.57 -16.34
C ALA A 232 4.49 -1.89 -15.32
N GLY A 233 3.19 -2.02 -15.54
CA GLY A 233 2.16 -1.69 -14.56
C GLY A 233 2.09 -2.65 -13.36
N ALA A 234 1.32 -2.24 -12.35
CA ALA A 234 1.04 -3.02 -11.15
C ALA A 234 0.42 -4.39 -11.47
N ILE A 235 -0.44 -4.47 -12.50
CA ILE A 235 -1.04 -5.74 -12.93
C ILE A 235 0.02 -6.78 -13.34
N HIS A 236 1.08 -6.35 -14.02
CA HIS A 236 2.16 -7.24 -14.47
C HIS A 236 3.10 -7.59 -13.32
N LYS A 237 3.39 -6.62 -12.45
CA LYS A 237 4.19 -6.87 -11.23
C LYS A 237 3.48 -7.83 -10.27
N ALA A 238 2.15 -7.85 -10.29
CA ALA A 238 1.33 -8.76 -9.50
C ALA A 238 1.15 -10.15 -10.13
N HIS A 239 1.75 -10.41 -11.30
CA HIS A 239 1.66 -11.71 -11.96
C HIS A 239 2.11 -12.84 -11.02
N LYS A 240 1.26 -13.88 -10.90
CA LYS A 240 1.42 -15.00 -9.95
C LYS A 240 1.46 -14.59 -8.48
N GLY A 241 0.91 -13.42 -8.16
CA GLY A 241 0.76 -12.92 -6.81
C GLY A 241 -0.59 -12.24 -6.58
N VAL A 242 -0.56 -11.21 -5.73
CA VAL A 242 -1.74 -10.45 -5.31
C VAL A 242 -1.67 -9.02 -5.83
N LEU A 243 -2.74 -8.58 -6.49
CA LEU A 243 -3.01 -7.18 -6.78
C LEU A 243 -4.03 -6.65 -5.77
N PHE A 244 -3.58 -5.76 -4.89
CA PHE A 244 -4.44 -5.13 -3.88
C PHE A 244 -4.81 -3.70 -4.31
N ILE A 245 -6.09 -3.36 -4.23
CA ILE A 245 -6.58 -2.01 -4.56
C ILE A 245 -7.62 -1.62 -3.51
N ASP A 246 -7.24 -0.79 -2.54
CA ASP A 246 -8.21 -0.12 -1.67
C ASP A 246 -8.87 1.04 -2.41
N GLU A 247 -10.05 1.44 -1.93
CA GLU A 247 -10.86 2.50 -2.53
C GLU A 247 -11.03 2.31 -4.05
N ILE A 248 -11.32 1.08 -4.48
CA ILE A 248 -11.43 0.67 -5.89
C ILE A 248 -12.39 1.55 -6.73
N ASN A 249 -13.38 2.17 -6.10
CA ASN A 249 -14.30 3.13 -6.71
C ASN A 249 -13.65 4.45 -7.14
N THR A 250 -12.47 4.79 -6.60
CA THR A 250 -11.73 6.00 -6.96
C THR A 250 -10.97 5.86 -8.28
N LEU A 251 -10.75 4.63 -8.75
CA LEU A 251 -10.16 4.40 -10.07
C LEU A 251 -11.10 4.90 -11.17
N ARG A 252 -10.50 5.46 -12.22
CA ARG A 252 -11.25 5.83 -13.44
C ARG A 252 -11.99 4.61 -13.98
N VAL A 253 -13.21 4.84 -14.48
CA VAL A 253 -14.08 3.77 -15.01
C VAL A 253 -13.39 2.98 -16.12
N GLU A 254 -12.65 3.65 -16.99
CA GLU A 254 -11.84 3.02 -18.06
C GLU A 254 -10.77 2.08 -17.48
N SER A 255 -10.08 2.49 -16.42
CA SER A 255 -9.10 1.64 -15.74
C SER A 255 -9.76 0.40 -15.12
N GLN A 256 -10.98 0.53 -14.59
CA GLN A 256 -11.76 -0.60 -14.08
C GLN A 256 -12.19 -1.57 -15.20
N GLN A 257 -12.50 -1.05 -16.39
CA GLN A 257 -12.80 -1.87 -17.58
C GLN A 257 -11.55 -2.61 -18.08
N ASN A 258 -10.40 -1.93 -18.14
CA ASN A 258 -9.14 -2.56 -18.51
C ASN A 258 -8.69 -3.62 -17.50
N LEU A 259 -8.95 -3.40 -16.20
CA LEU A 259 -8.76 -4.42 -15.16
C LEU A 259 -9.64 -5.65 -15.42
N LEU A 260 -10.89 -5.47 -15.85
CA LEU A 260 -11.76 -6.60 -16.21
C LEU A 260 -11.15 -7.44 -17.34
N THR A 261 -10.63 -6.79 -18.38
CA THR A 261 -9.92 -7.46 -19.48
C THR A 261 -8.70 -8.21 -18.98
N ALA A 262 -7.85 -7.56 -18.17
CA ALA A 262 -6.66 -8.19 -17.59
C ALA A 262 -7.02 -9.42 -16.72
N MET A 263 -8.12 -9.36 -15.96
CA MET A 263 -8.62 -10.50 -15.17
C MET A 263 -9.17 -11.65 -16.02
N GLN A 264 -9.68 -11.36 -17.22
CA GLN A 264 -10.24 -12.36 -18.13
C GLN A 264 -9.15 -13.07 -18.92
N GLU A 265 -8.28 -12.28 -19.56
CA GLU A 265 -7.24 -12.77 -20.45
C GLU A 265 -5.99 -13.26 -19.71
N LYS A 266 -5.79 -12.80 -18.45
CA LYS A 266 -4.58 -13.04 -17.64
C LYS A 266 -3.29 -12.51 -18.27
N GLU A 267 -3.42 -11.75 -19.35
CA GLU A 267 -2.36 -11.02 -20.03
C GLU A 267 -2.91 -9.66 -20.45
N TYR A 268 -2.06 -8.64 -20.48
CA TYR A 268 -2.43 -7.30 -20.90
C TYR A 268 -1.27 -6.66 -21.64
N ALA A 269 -1.52 -6.12 -22.83
CA ALA A 269 -0.47 -5.47 -23.62
C ALA A 269 -0.16 -4.08 -23.03
N ILE A 270 1.13 -3.74 -22.93
CA ILE A 270 1.54 -2.41 -22.49
C ILE A 270 1.49 -1.45 -23.67
N THR A 271 0.84 -0.31 -23.47
CA THR A 271 0.72 0.77 -24.46
C THR A 271 0.84 2.14 -23.78
N GLY A 272 1.27 3.15 -24.53
CA GLY A 272 1.32 4.52 -24.03
C GLY A 272 -0.06 5.03 -23.61
N GLN A 273 -0.19 5.51 -22.38
CA GLN A 273 -1.50 5.93 -21.81
C GLN A 273 -1.91 7.35 -22.21
N SER A 274 -0.98 8.16 -22.72
CA SER A 274 -1.25 9.50 -23.22
C SER A 274 -1.28 9.49 -24.74
N GLU A 275 -2.44 9.79 -25.33
CA GLU A 275 -2.60 9.92 -26.79
C GLU A 275 -1.69 11.00 -27.39
N ARG A 276 -1.27 11.96 -26.58
CA ARG A 276 -0.34 13.03 -26.99
C ARG A 276 1.13 12.60 -26.96
N SER A 277 1.41 11.36 -26.56
CA SER A 277 2.75 10.80 -26.47
C SER A 277 3.04 9.90 -27.67
N ALA A 278 4.24 9.98 -28.22
CA ALA A 278 4.82 8.97 -29.13
C ALA A 278 4.67 7.53 -28.64
N GLY A 279 4.63 7.34 -27.32
CA GLY A 279 4.43 6.03 -26.70
C GLY A 279 3.06 5.41 -27.01
N ALA A 280 2.04 6.20 -27.39
CA ALA A 280 0.72 5.69 -27.72
C ALA A 280 0.69 4.81 -28.98
N MET A 281 1.67 4.98 -29.87
CA MET A 281 1.82 4.15 -31.07
C MET A 281 2.49 2.80 -30.78
N VAL A 282 3.09 2.64 -29.60
CA VAL A 282 3.78 1.42 -29.20
C VAL A 282 2.83 0.53 -28.42
N LYS A 283 2.68 -0.71 -28.87
CA LYS A 283 1.88 -1.74 -28.20
C LYS A 283 2.64 -3.05 -28.19
N THR A 284 3.01 -3.52 -27.00
CA THR A 284 3.76 -4.77 -26.84
C THR A 284 2.91 -5.99 -27.21
N ASP A 285 3.56 -7.15 -27.35
CA ASP A 285 2.85 -8.42 -27.16
C ASP A 285 2.16 -8.44 -25.78
N PRO A 286 1.09 -9.24 -25.59
CA PRO A 286 0.46 -9.39 -24.28
C PRO A 286 1.49 -9.74 -23.19
N VAL A 287 1.46 -8.99 -22.10
CA VAL A 287 2.34 -9.19 -20.95
C VAL A 287 1.58 -9.96 -19.89
N PRO A 288 2.13 -11.04 -19.31
CA PRO A 288 1.44 -11.80 -18.28
C PRO A 288 1.03 -10.96 -17.07
N CYS A 289 -0.21 -11.14 -16.64
CA CYS A 289 -0.82 -10.51 -15.48
C CYS A 289 -1.85 -11.45 -14.80
N ASP A 290 -1.55 -12.75 -14.70
CA ASP A 290 -2.31 -13.72 -13.88
C ASP A 290 -2.18 -13.41 -12.38
N PHE A 291 -2.86 -12.37 -11.90
CA PHE A 291 -2.90 -11.98 -10.48
C PHE A 291 -4.19 -12.42 -9.80
N VAL A 292 -4.12 -12.64 -8.49
CA VAL A 292 -5.32 -12.68 -7.65
C VAL A 292 -5.63 -11.29 -7.14
N MET A 293 -6.81 -10.78 -7.47
CA MET A 293 -7.20 -9.42 -7.13
C MET A 293 -7.90 -9.37 -5.77
N ILE A 294 -7.51 -8.41 -4.95
CA ILE A 294 -8.19 -8.06 -3.71
C ILE A 294 -8.63 -6.60 -3.82
N ALA A 295 -9.90 -6.41 -4.17
CA ALA A 295 -10.51 -5.10 -4.17
C ALA A 295 -10.97 -4.77 -2.74
N ALA A 296 -10.66 -3.59 -2.24
CA ALA A 296 -11.04 -3.14 -0.92
C ALA A 296 -11.75 -1.78 -1.00
N GLY A 297 -12.56 -1.50 0.02
CA GLY A 297 -13.22 -0.21 0.18
C GLY A 297 -14.21 -0.20 1.32
N ASN A 298 -14.96 0.89 1.45
CA ASN A 298 -16.10 0.98 2.36
C ASN A 298 -17.40 0.66 1.60
N LEU A 299 -18.56 0.87 2.23
CA LEU A 299 -19.86 0.54 1.62
C LEU A 299 -20.16 1.35 0.35
N ASP A 300 -19.65 2.58 0.28
CA ASP A 300 -19.75 3.45 -0.90
C ASP A 300 -18.98 2.89 -2.12
N ALA A 301 -17.88 2.17 -1.88
CA ALA A 301 -17.11 1.54 -2.95
C ALA A 301 -17.94 0.52 -3.74
N VAL A 302 -18.86 -0.17 -3.07
CA VAL A 302 -19.79 -1.12 -3.69
C VAL A 302 -20.75 -0.42 -4.65
N ALA A 303 -21.13 0.82 -4.36
CA ALA A 303 -22.02 1.64 -5.18
C ALA A 303 -21.29 2.32 -6.35
N GLY A 304 -20.04 2.77 -6.12
CA GLY A 304 -19.24 3.49 -7.12
C GLY A 304 -18.44 2.59 -8.07
N MET A 305 -18.34 1.28 -7.82
CA MET A 305 -17.61 0.34 -8.67
C MET A 305 -18.35 0.08 -10.00
N HIS A 306 -17.60 -0.07 -11.09
CA HIS A 306 -18.14 -0.48 -12.38
C HIS A 306 -18.91 -1.82 -12.27
N PRO A 307 -20.18 -1.88 -12.71
CA PRO A 307 -21.05 -3.04 -12.48
C PRO A 307 -20.49 -4.37 -12.99
N ALA A 308 -19.79 -4.34 -14.14
CA ALA A 308 -19.20 -5.56 -14.72
C ALA A 308 -18.01 -6.08 -13.88
N LEU A 309 -17.21 -5.19 -13.30
CA LEU A 309 -16.09 -5.57 -12.44
C LEU A 309 -16.62 -6.22 -11.15
N ARG A 310 -17.62 -5.60 -10.52
CA ARG A 310 -18.29 -6.17 -9.34
C ARG A 310 -18.92 -7.52 -9.65
N SER A 311 -19.66 -7.62 -10.76
CA SER A 311 -20.29 -8.87 -11.20
C SER A 311 -19.26 -9.99 -11.37
N ARG A 312 -18.08 -9.68 -11.93
CA ARG A 312 -16.98 -10.63 -12.07
C ARG A 312 -16.45 -11.12 -10.73
N ILE A 313 -16.20 -10.23 -9.77
CA ILE A 313 -15.73 -10.60 -8.43
C ILE A 313 -16.79 -11.42 -7.69
N LYS A 314 -18.06 -10.99 -7.72
CA LYS A 314 -19.17 -11.69 -7.07
C LYS A 314 -19.44 -13.06 -7.67
N GLY A 315 -19.36 -13.20 -8.99
CA GLY A 315 -19.67 -14.44 -9.69
C GLY A 315 -18.57 -15.50 -9.63
N TYR A 316 -17.30 -15.09 -9.51
CA TYR A 316 -16.15 -15.99 -9.60
C TYR A 316 -15.21 -15.91 -8.40
N GLY A 317 -15.58 -15.16 -7.36
CA GLY A 317 -14.77 -14.86 -6.19
C GLY A 317 -15.61 -14.77 -4.91
N TYR A 318 -15.16 -13.96 -3.96
CA TYR A 318 -15.81 -13.81 -2.65
C TYR A 318 -16.02 -12.34 -2.29
N GLU A 319 -17.19 -12.00 -1.74
CA GLU A 319 -17.45 -10.70 -1.10
C GLU A 319 -17.45 -10.90 0.42
N ILE A 320 -16.62 -10.14 1.14
CA ILE A 320 -16.45 -10.21 2.59
C ILE A 320 -16.77 -8.85 3.18
N TYR A 321 -17.68 -8.82 4.15
CA TYR A 321 -17.89 -7.66 5.00
C TYR A 321 -17.05 -7.80 6.27
N MET A 322 -16.13 -6.87 6.48
CA MET A 322 -15.23 -6.81 7.64
C MET A 322 -15.99 -6.34 8.87
N LYS A 323 -15.77 -7.02 10.00
CA LYS A 323 -16.39 -6.62 11.27
C LYS A 323 -15.64 -5.44 11.88
N ASP A 324 -16.37 -4.53 12.51
CA ASP A 324 -15.80 -3.40 13.26
C ASP A 324 -15.67 -3.72 14.77
N SER A 325 -16.22 -4.84 15.24
CA SER A 325 -16.08 -5.32 16.62
C SER A 325 -16.15 -6.84 16.73
N MET A 326 -15.62 -7.37 17.84
CA MET A 326 -15.71 -8.78 18.25
C MET A 326 -16.22 -8.90 19.69
N ASP A 327 -16.74 -10.07 20.07
CA ASP A 327 -17.23 -10.31 21.43
C ASP A 327 -16.09 -10.21 22.46
N ASP A 328 -16.36 -9.63 23.63
CA ASP A 328 -15.39 -9.51 24.73
C ASP A 328 -15.26 -10.83 25.52
N THR A 329 -14.61 -11.81 24.90
CA THR A 329 -14.31 -13.12 25.49
C THR A 329 -12.86 -13.19 25.96
N VAL A 330 -12.58 -14.13 26.87
CA VAL A 330 -11.21 -14.45 27.34
C VAL A 330 -10.26 -14.71 26.16
N GLU A 331 -10.73 -15.45 25.14
CA GLU A 331 -9.94 -15.72 23.93
C GLU A 331 -9.65 -14.45 23.12
N ASN A 332 -10.65 -13.59 22.93
CA ASN A 332 -10.48 -12.36 22.16
C ASN A 332 -9.63 -11.32 22.89
N ARG A 333 -9.67 -11.29 24.23
CA ARG A 333 -8.70 -10.52 25.03
C ARG A 333 -7.27 -11.01 24.80
N LYS A 334 -7.02 -12.33 24.79
CA LYS A 334 -5.70 -12.91 24.44
C LYS A 334 -5.24 -12.50 23.04
N LYS A 335 -6.15 -12.47 22.07
CA LYS A 335 -5.85 -11.98 20.70
C LYS A 335 -5.46 -10.49 20.71
N LEU A 336 -6.08 -9.64 21.55
CA LEU A 336 -5.65 -8.24 21.73
C LEU A 336 -4.31 -8.10 22.45
N ILE A 337 -4.00 -8.97 23.42
CA ILE A 337 -2.66 -8.98 24.04
C ILE A 337 -1.61 -9.26 22.96
N ARG A 338 -1.88 -10.25 22.09
CA ARG A 338 -1.05 -10.58 20.94
C ARG A 338 -0.95 -9.43 19.94
N PHE A 339 -2.04 -8.71 19.69
CA PHE A 339 -2.04 -7.49 18.87
C PHE A 339 -1.04 -6.45 19.38
N ILE A 340 -1.04 -6.16 20.68
CA ILE A 340 -0.12 -5.19 21.29
C ILE A 340 1.32 -5.64 21.07
N ALA A 341 1.62 -6.93 21.32
CA ALA A 341 2.94 -7.48 21.08
C ALA A 341 3.36 -7.41 19.59
N GLN A 342 2.44 -7.64 18.65
CA GLN A 342 2.67 -7.51 17.22
C GLN A 342 3.02 -6.06 16.84
N GLU A 343 2.24 -5.08 17.32
CA GLU A 343 2.46 -3.66 17.01
C GLU A 343 3.82 -3.18 17.55
N VAL A 344 4.19 -3.56 18.77
CA VAL A 344 5.51 -3.24 19.36
C VAL A 344 6.65 -3.83 18.53
N ARG A 345 6.57 -5.12 18.17
CA ARG A 345 7.60 -5.81 17.37
C ARG A 345 7.71 -5.24 15.96
N LYS A 346 6.60 -4.80 15.38
CA LYS A 346 6.55 -4.19 14.05
C LYS A 346 7.18 -2.79 14.05
N ASP A 347 6.91 -2.00 15.08
CA ASP A 347 7.39 -0.62 15.18
C ASP A 347 8.89 -0.53 15.52
N LYS A 348 9.40 -1.42 16.39
CA LYS A 348 10.82 -1.53 16.81
C LYS A 348 11.41 -0.31 17.54
N LYS A 349 10.67 0.80 17.68
CA LYS A 349 11.16 2.01 18.36
C LYS A 349 10.61 2.16 19.77
N ILE A 350 9.47 1.55 20.03
CA ILE A 350 8.79 1.63 21.32
C ILE A 350 9.15 0.46 22.26
N PRO A 351 9.18 0.68 23.59
CA PRO A 351 9.39 -0.39 24.56
C PRO A 351 8.17 -1.30 24.71
N HIS A 352 8.42 -2.54 25.17
CA HIS A 352 7.37 -3.49 25.49
C HIS A 352 6.42 -2.97 26.58
N PHE A 353 5.16 -3.38 26.50
CA PHE A 353 4.14 -3.04 27.49
C PHE A 353 4.22 -3.98 28.69
N ASP A 354 4.01 -3.42 29.88
CA ASP A 354 3.78 -4.18 31.11
C ASP A 354 2.30 -4.59 31.23
N THR A 355 1.98 -5.30 32.32
CA THR A 355 0.61 -5.72 32.62
C THR A 355 -0.38 -4.54 32.75
N SER A 356 0.07 -3.40 33.28
CA SER A 356 -0.78 -2.23 33.52
C SER A 356 -1.16 -1.53 32.21
N GLY A 357 -0.21 -1.36 31.30
CA GLY A 357 -0.39 -0.81 29.97
C GLY A 357 -1.32 -1.69 29.12
N VAL A 358 -1.10 -3.01 29.13
CA VAL A 358 -1.97 -3.96 28.40
C VAL A 358 -3.42 -3.88 28.87
N LYS A 359 -3.67 -3.84 30.18
CA LYS A 359 -5.02 -3.69 30.73
C LYS A 359 -5.68 -2.40 30.25
N GLU A 360 -4.94 -1.30 30.22
CA GLU A 360 -5.48 -0.01 29.80
C GLU A 360 -5.83 0.02 28.31
N VAL A 361 -5.00 -0.60 27.46
CA VAL A 361 -5.32 -0.77 26.03
C VAL A 361 -6.58 -1.62 25.84
N ILE A 362 -6.77 -2.70 26.60
CA ILE A 362 -7.99 -3.53 26.53
C ILE A 362 -9.23 -2.74 26.96
N ARG A 363 -9.14 -1.92 28.01
CA ARG A 363 -10.22 -1.03 28.43
C ARG A 363 -10.59 -0.06 27.32
N GLU A 364 -9.60 0.52 26.67
CA GLU A 364 -9.84 1.42 25.54
C GLU A 364 -10.43 0.69 24.34
N ALA A 365 -10.02 -0.55 24.06
CA ALA A 365 -10.62 -1.37 23.02
C ALA A 365 -12.11 -1.64 23.27
N ARG A 366 -12.52 -1.83 24.53
CA ARG A 366 -13.95 -1.90 24.90
C ARG A 366 -14.64 -0.58 24.68
N ARG A 367 -14.06 0.52 25.16
CA ARG A 367 -14.65 1.86 25.05
C ARG A 367 -14.91 2.23 23.59
N ARG A 368 -13.93 2.02 22.72
CA ARG A 368 -13.99 2.30 21.27
C ARG A 368 -14.89 1.36 20.49
N SER A 369 -15.32 0.24 21.07
CA SER A 369 -16.27 -0.65 20.38
C SER A 369 -17.67 -0.02 20.25
N GLY A 370 -17.99 0.97 21.10
CA GLY A 370 -19.32 1.59 21.17
C GLY A 370 -20.45 0.63 21.56
N ARG A 371 -20.13 -0.63 21.91
CA ARG A 371 -21.11 -1.71 22.12
C ARG A 371 -20.78 -2.49 23.39
N LYS A 372 -21.77 -2.63 24.27
CA LYS A 372 -21.62 -3.39 25.52
C LYS A 372 -21.25 -4.84 25.23
N GLY A 373 -20.20 -5.34 25.90
CA GLY A 373 -19.73 -6.73 25.75
C GLY A 373 -18.89 -6.98 24.49
N HIS A 374 -18.39 -5.94 23.83
CA HIS A 374 -17.58 -6.03 22.63
C HIS A 374 -16.22 -5.33 22.78
N LEU A 375 -15.30 -5.68 21.88
CA LEU A 375 -13.98 -5.08 21.67
C LEU A 375 -13.90 -4.55 20.24
N THR A 376 -13.31 -3.37 20.05
CA THR A 376 -13.14 -2.78 18.71
C THR A 376 -12.20 -3.62 17.84
N LEU A 377 -12.51 -3.68 16.54
CA LEU A 377 -11.64 -4.22 15.49
C LEU A 377 -11.10 -3.13 14.56
N ILE A 378 -11.30 -1.85 14.91
CA ILE A 378 -10.63 -0.73 14.24
C ILE A 378 -9.21 -0.63 14.80
N LEU A 379 -8.41 -1.66 14.48
CA LEU A 379 -7.12 -1.91 15.09
C LEU A 379 -6.06 -0.88 14.68
N ARG A 380 -6.24 -0.18 13.55
CA ARG A 380 -5.35 0.91 13.15
C ARG A 380 -5.32 2.04 14.20
N ASP A 381 -6.48 2.42 14.71
CA ASP A 381 -6.60 3.50 15.70
C ASP A 381 -6.11 3.04 17.07
N LEU A 382 -6.38 1.78 17.42
CA LEU A 382 -5.87 1.17 18.65
C LEU A 382 -4.35 1.01 18.61
N GLY A 383 -3.78 0.60 17.48
CA GLY A 383 -2.33 0.54 17.26
C GLY A 383 -1.68 1.93 17.24
N GLY A 384 -2.41 2.97 16.79
CA GLY A 384 -2.00 4.36 16.96
C GLY A 384 -1.81 4.73 18.43
N LEU A 385 -2.76 4.37 19.30
CA LEU A 385 -2.63 4.57 20.75
C LEU A 385 -1.44 3.81 21.34
N VAL A 386 -1.23 2.56 20.93
CA VAL A 386 -0.08 1.73 21.37
C VAL A 386 1.24 2.42 21.01
N ARG A 387 1.37 2.94 19.79
CA ARG A 387 2.58 3.66 19.35
C ARG A 387 2.80 4.94 20.14
N VAL A 388 1.79 5.79 20.29
CA VAL A 388 1.90 7.05 21.05
C VAL A 388 2.25 6.79 22.51
N ALA A 389 1.66 5.78 23.15
CA ALA A 389 2.01 5.40 24.52
C ALA A 389 3.46 4.92 24.64
N GLY A 390 3.91 4.15 23.64
CA GLY A 390 5.30 3.73 23.54
C GLY A 390 6.29 4.88 23.31
N ASP A 391 5.93 5.87 22.50
CA ASP A 391 6.74 7.06 22.25
C ASP A 391 6.89 7.89 23.53
N ILE A 392 5.82 8.05 24.32
CA ILE A 392 5.86 8.71 25.63
C ILE A 392 6.78 7.94 26.60
N ALA A 393 6.63 6.62 26.67
CA ALA A 393 7.48 5.78 27.51
C ALA A 393 8.96 5.89 27.11
N HIS A 394 9.25 5.89 25.81
CA HIS A 394 10.59 6.05 25.28
C HIS A 394 11.18 7.43 25.62
N ALA A 395 10.39 8.50 25.46
CA ALA A 395 10.79 9.86 25.80
C ALA A 395 11.05 10.05 27.30
N GLU A 396 10.29 9.36 28.16
CA GLU A 396 10.49 9.34 29.61
C GLU A 396 11.63 8.40 30.06
N GLY A 397 12.30 7.71 29.13
CA GLY A 397 13.38 6.76 29.42
C GLY A 397 12.92 5.50 30.15
N ALA A 398 11.62 5.18 30.10
CA ALA A 398 11.04 4.04 30.77
C ALA A 398 11.41 2.73 30.08
N LYS A 399 11.72 1.70 30.86
CA LYS A 399 12.03 0.36 30.33
C LYS A 399 10.81 -0.31 29.67
N TYR A 400 9.62 -0.06 30.21
CA TYR A 400 8.36 -0.62 29.73
C TYR A 400 7.28 0.46 29.63
N THR A 401 6.33 0.24 28.74
CA THR A 401 5.14 1.09 28.61
C THR A 401 4.10 0.69 29.66
N THR A 402 3.75 1.61 30.55
CA THR A 402 2.79 1.40 31.66
C THR A 402 1.41 1.97 31.33
N GLY A 403 0.43 1.69 32.19
CA GLY A 403 -0.92 2.25 32.08
C GLY A 403 -0.94 3.79 32.13
N GLU A 404 -0.03 4.42 32.87
CA GLU A 404 0.08 5.88 32.93
C GLU A 404 0.46 6.47 31.56
N HIS A 405 1.39 5.84 30.84
CA HIS A 405 1.76 6.27 29.49
C HIS A 405 0.57 6.13 28.53
N VAL A 406 -0.25 5.08 28.66
CA VAL A 406 -1.46 4.90 27.84
C VAL A 406 -2.51 5.98 28.13
N ILE A 407 -2.69 6.35 29.40
CA ILE A 407 -3.61 7.43 29.79
C ILE A 407 -3.12 8.78 29.25
N LYS A 408 -1.82 9.08 29.37
CA LYS A 408 -1.21 10.28 28.76
C LYS A 408 -1.39 10.27 27.23
N ALA A 409 -1.15 9.13 26.58
CA ALA A 409 -1.31 8.97 25.15
C ALA A 409 -2.75 9.21 24.69
N LYS A 410 -3.75 8.80 25.48
CA LYS A 410 -5.17 9.06 25.17
C LYS A 410 -5.48 10.56 25.07
N ALA A 411 -4.86 11.39 25.91
CA ALA A 411 -5.05 12.84 25.86
C ALA A 411 -4.44 13.45 24.58
N MET A 412 -3.31 12.90 24.12
CA MET A 412 -2.58 13.38 22.94
C MET A 412 -3.10 12.80 21.61
N ALA A 413 -3.63 11.57 21.62
CA ALA A 413 -4.07 10.83 20.43
C ALA A 413 -5.55 11.05 20.09
N LYS A 414 -6.14 12.17 20.53
CA LYS A 414 -7.51 12.56 20.17
C LYS A 414 -7.60 12.95 18.71
N SER A 415 -8.67 12.55 18.03
CA SER A 415 -8.92 12.98 16.66
C SER A 415 -9.24 14.49 16.59
N VAL A 416 -9.13 15.11 15.41
CA VAL A 416 -9.46 16.53 15.23
C VAL A 416 -10.92 16.79 15.57
N GLU A 417 -11.80 15.85 15.23
CA GLU A 417 -13.23 15.91 15.56
C GLU A 417 -13.46 15.91 17.08
N GLN A 418 -12.70 15.10 17.83
CA GLN A 418 -12.76 15.09 19.30
C GLN A 418 -12.20 16.37 19.90
N GLN A 419 -11.10 16.90 19.36
CA GLN A 419 -10.52 18.17 19.83
C GLN A 419 -11.49 19.34 19.62
N LEU A 420 -12.12 19.42 18.44
CA LEU A 420 -13.12 20.43 18.13
C LEU A 420 -14.37 20.29 19.01
N ALA A 421 -14.81 19.05 19.27
CA ALA A 421 -15.90 18.81 20.20
C ALA A 421 -15.52 19.28 21.61
N ASP A 422 -14.36 18.91 22.12
CA ASP A 422 -13.89 19.32 23.45
C ASP A 422 -13.77 20.84 23.59
N GLU A 423 -13.21 21.54 22.58
CA GLU A 423 -13.12 23.00 22.55
C GLU A 423 -14.52 23.65 22.54
N TYR A 424 -15.44 23.15 21.71
CA TYR A 424 -16.83 23.60 21.69
C TYR A 424 -17.52 23.39 23.06
N LEU A 425 -17.21 22.29 23.75
CA LEU A 425 -17.72 21.98 25.07
C LEU A 425 -17.12 22.87 26.16
N GLU A 426 -15.84 23.18 26.08
CA GLU A 426 -15.14 24.10 26.98
C GLU A 426 -15.74 25.50 26.88
N HIS A 427 -15.90 26.03 25.67
CA HIS A 427 -16.60 27.30 25.45
C HIS A 427 -18.02 27.32 26.02
N LYS A 428 -18.77 26.22 25.92
CA LYS A 428 -20.13 26.15 26.51
C LYS A 428 -20.13 26.12 28.03
N LYS A 429 -19.08 25.60 28.67
CA LYS A 429 -18.96 25.60 30.14
C LYS A 429 -18.74 26.99 30.69
N ASP A 430 -18.07 27.88 29.96
CA ASP A 430 -17.83 29.27 30.37
C ASP A 430 -19.12 30.06 30.59
N TYR A 431 -20.19 29.72 29.86
CA TYR A 431 -21.50 30.37 30.00
C TYR A 431 -22.38 29.78 31.13
N GLN A 432 -21.82 28.93 32.01
CA GLN A 432 -22.37 28.31 33.23
C GLN A 432 -23.91 28.43 33.42
N LEU A 433 -24.65 27.54 32.74
CA LEU A 433 -26.06 27.25 33.06
C LEU A 433 -26.20 25.95 33.86
N PHE A 434 -25.18 25.55 34.63
CA PHE A 434 -25.18 24.27 35.36
C PHE A 434 -25.28 24.52 36.86
N LYS A 435 -26.34 24.02 37.49
CA LYS A 435 -26.44 23.92 38.96
C LYS A 435 -26.19 22.46 39.34
N THR A 436 -25.15 22.21 40.13
CA THR A 436 -24.77 20.87 40.63
C THR A 436 -25.26 20.60 42.04
N GLU A 437 -25.69 21.64 42.77
CA GLU A 437 -26.18 21.56 44.14
C GLU A 437 -27.54 22.25 44.28
N GLY A 438 -28.32 21.80 45.27
CA GLY A 438 -29.68 22.28 45.51
C GLY A 438 -30.73 21.60 44.63
N VAL A 439 -31.98 22.07 44.76
CA VAL A 439 -33.14 21.57 44.02
C VAL A 439 -33.86 22.75 43.38
N GLU A 440 -34.26 22.62 42.11
CA GLU A 440 -34.97 23.66 41.36
C GLU A 440 -36.14 23.03 40.59
N VAL A 441 -37.34 23.60 40.73
CA VAL A 441 -38.54 23.09 40.05
C VAL A 441 -38.46 23.41 38.56
N GLY A 442 -38.77 22.44 37.70
CA GLY A 442 -38.78 22.64 36.25
C GLY A 442 -37.40 22.64 35.60
N ARG A 443 -36.34 22.25 36.30
CA ARG A 443 -34.99 22.14 35.73
C ARG A 443 -34.41 20.75 35.93
N VAL A 444 -33.80 20.21 34.87
CA VAL A 444 -33.04 18.96 34.93
C VAL A 444 -31.74 19.09 34.15
N ASN A 445 -30.66 18.50 34.67
CA ASN A 445 -29.40 18.38 33.95
C ASN A 445 -29.46 17.11 33.09
N GLY A 446 -29.82 17.27 31.82
CA GLY A 446 -29.69 16.21 30.83
C GLY A 446 -28.23 15.90 30.53
N LEU A 447 -27.97 14.70 30.03
CA LEU A 447 -26.67 14.30 29.49
C LEU A 447 -26.86 14.02 28.00
N ALA A 448 -26.01 14.63 27.18
CA ALA A 448 -25.93 14.37 25.76
C ALA A 448 -24.50 13.95 25.39
N VAL A 449 -24.39 13.32 24.23
CA VAL A 449 -23.10 12.91 23.67
C VAL A 449 -22.98 13.57 22.29
N MET A 450 -21.87 14.24 22.06
CA MET A 450 -21.54 14.87 20.78
C MET A 450 -20.23 14.27 20.28
N GLY A 451 -20.29 13.47 19.21
CA GLY A 451 -19.17 12.59 18.83
C GLY A 451 -18.90 11.57 19.94
N ASP A 452 -17.66 11.55 20.45
CA ASP A 452 -17.24 10.71 21.58
C ASP A 452 -17.19 11.46 22.93
N SER A 453 -17.57 12.74 22.95
CA SER A 453 -17.48 13.60 24.14
C SER A 453 -18.85 13.81 24.77
N GLY A 454 -18.93 13.65 26.10
CA GLY A 454 -20.15 13.85 26.88
C GLY A 454 -20.34 15.31 27.29
N VAL A 455 -21.56 15.81 27.21
CA VAL A 455 -21.94 17.16 27.64
C VAL A 455 -23.16 17.13 28.54
N MET A 456 -23.15 17.99 29.56
CA MET A 456 -24.35 18.28 30.34
C MET A 456 -25.19 19.31 29.58
N LEU A 457 -26.49 19.08 29.45
CA LEU A 457 -27.43 20.01 28.83
C LEU A 457 -28.52 20.36 29.86
N PRO A 458 -28.64 21.63 30.27
CA PRO A 458 -29.72 22.02 31.16
C PRO A 458 -31.02 22.07 30.35
N ILE A 459 -32.02 21.31 30.78
CA ILE A 459 -33.37 21.33 30.23
C ILE A 459 -34.24 22.06 31.25
N ILE A 460 -34.90 23.13 30.81
CA ILE A 460 -35.80 23.96 31.62
C ILE A 460 -37.21 23.82 31.05
N ALA A 461 -38.18 23.62 31.92
CA ALA A 461 -39.59 23.51 31.62
C ALA A 461 -40.37 24.45 32.54
N GLU A 462 -41.20 25.30 31.95
CA GLU A 462 -42.10 26.20 32.64
C GLU A 462 -43.51 26.02 32.09
N VAL A 463 -44.51 26.02 32.96
CA VAL A 463 -45.92 25.88 32.58
C VAL A 463 -46.55 27.27 32.55
N THR A 464 -47.02 27.69 31.38
CA THR A 464 -47.76 28.95 31.22
C THR A 464 -49.23 28.68 30.86
N PRO A 465 -50.17 29.56 31.24
CA PRO A 465 -51.55 29.44 30.82
C PRO A 465 -51.66 29.49 29.29
N ALA A 466 -52.41 28.56 28.70
CA ALA A 466 -52.70 28.62 27.27
C ALA A 466 -53.42 29.93 26.94
N GLN A 467 -52.88 30.71 26.00
CA GLN A 467 -53.58 31.88 25.46
C GLN A 467 -54.81 31.40 24.67
N ILE A 468 -55.96 31.34 25.36
CA ILE A 468 -57.25 31.32 24.67
C ILE A 468 -57.53 32.77 24.30
N GLU A 469 -57.40 33.08 23.02
CA GLU A 469 -57.80 34.36 22.46
C GLU A 469 -59.32 34.52 22.65
N ARG A 470 -59.73 35.09 23.78
CA ARG A 470 -61.10 35.57 24.00
C ARG A 470 -61.25 36.90 23.24
N GLY A 471 -61.36 36.79 21.92
CA GLY A 471 -61.96 37.83 21.10
C GLY A 471 -63.41 38.03 21.52
N ARG A 472 -63.67 39.10 22.30
CA ARG A 472 -65.01 39.60 22.57
C ARG A 472 -65.66 40.07 21.27
N THR A 473 -66.94 39.77 21.14
CA THR A 473 -67.90 40.38 20.21
C THR A 473 -67.75 41.90 20.06
N GLY A 474 -67.75 42.37 18.81
CA GLY A 474 -67.88 43.77 18.34
C GLY A 474 -66.79 44.08 17.30
N ASN A 475 -67.06 44.42 16.04
CA ASN A 475 -68.24 45.00 15.41
C ASN A 475 -68.23 44.73 13.89
N SER A 476 -69.42 44.83 13.31
CA SER A 476 -69.78 44.97 11.89
C SER A 476 -68.76 45.64 10.93
N ASN A 477 -68.76 45.12 9.70
CA ASN A 477 -68.30 45.69 8.42
C ASN A 477 -66.78 45.93 8.34
N TRP A 478 -66.03 45.32 7.43
CA TRP A 478 -66.18 45.33 5.96
C TRP A 478 -65.64 44.05 5.32
#